data_AF-A0A8S2U4I3-F1
#
_entry.id   AF-A0A8S2U4I3-F1
#
_cell.length_a   1.000
_cell.length_b   1.000
_cell.length_c   1.000
_cell.angle_alpha   90.00
_cell.angle_beta   90.00
_cell.angle_gamma   90.00
#
_symmetry.space_group_name_H-M   'P 1'
#
loop_
_entity.id
_entity.type
_entity.pdbx_description
1 polymer ?
#
loop_
_entity_poly.entity_id
_entity_poly.type
_entity_poly.pdbx_seq_one_letter_code
_entity_poly.pdbx_strand_id
1 'polypeptide(L)'
;MTKLFPDAYFHIGGDEVEGTHWAQSPAIQNFISENKLRNKNGLQAYFNKRVQAMLKKYEKIMIGWEEILDEIDENLIINSDAIIQSWKSRQATVNA
;
A
#
# COMPACT_ATOMS: atom_id res chain seq x y z
N MET A 1 -8.90 -1.70 16.72
CA MET A 1 -9.01 -0.37 16.08
C MET A 1 -10.34 -0.18 15.36
N THR A 2 -10.75 -1.09 14.48
CA THR A 2 -12.01 -1.02 13.73
C THR A 2 -13.29 -0.91 14.58
N LYS A 3 -13.29 -1.47 15.80
CA LYS A 3 -14.40 -1.32 16.76
C LYS A 3 -14.46 0.05 17.45
N LEU A 4 -13.33 0.76 17.52
CA LEU A 4 -13.24 2.07 18.16
C LEU A 4 -13.62 3.19 17.19
N PHE A 5 -13.36 2.99 15.91
CA PHE A 5 -13.66 3.94 14.83
C PHE A 5 -14.78 3.39 13.95
N PRO A 6 -16.04 3.85 14.15
CA PRO A 6 -17.19 3.31 13.43
C PRO A 6 -17.22 3.71 11.96
N ASP A 7 -16.54 4.80 11.59
CA ASP A 7 -16.50 5.32 10.22
C ASP A 7 -16.05 4.27 9.19
N ALA A 8 -16.61 4.33 7.98
CA ALA A 8 -16.33 3.35 6.93
C ALA A 8 -14.89 3.43 6.42
N TYR A 9 -14.21 4.56 6.57
CA TYR A 9 -12.88 4.78 6.02
C TYR A 9 -11.78 4.46 7.02
N PHE A 10 -10.67 3.91 6.52
CA PHE A 10 -9.49 3.62 7.32
C PHE A 10 -8.22 3.98 6.56
N HIS A 11 -7.51 4.99 7.05
CA HIS A 11 -6.27 5.46 6.45
C HIS A 11 -5.09 4.59 6.89
N ILE A 12 -4.28 4.10 5.94
CA ILE A 12 -3.14 3.20 6.20
C ILE A 12 -1.78 3.90 6.09
N GLY A 13 -1.76 5.15 5.62
CA GLY A 13 -0.52 5.88 5.32
C GLY A 13 0.03 5.39 3.98
N GLY A 14 1.23 4.82 4.00
CA GLY A 14 1.87 4.21 2.83
C GLY A 14 2.85 5.13 2.09
N ASP A 15 3.13 6.29 2.66
CA ASP A 15 4.10 7.31 2.19
C ASP A 15 5.55 6.98 2.58
N GLU A 16 6.49 7.58 1.86
CA GLU A 16 7.93 7.67 2.21
C GLU A 16 8.65 6.33 2.50
N VAL A 17 8.22 5.24 1.87
CA VAL A 17 8.87 3.93 2.02
C VAL A 17 10.23 3.89 1.30
N GLU A 18 11.29 4.18 2.05
CA GLU A 18 12.67 4.28 1.56
C GLU A 18 13.24 2.92 1.09
N GLY A 19 13.03 1.86 1.87
CA GLY A 19 13.34 0.47 1.49
C GLY A 19 14.80 0.02 1.63
N THR A 20 15.72 0.85 2.12
CA THR A 20 17.13 0.46 2.30
C THR A 20 17.29 -0.68 3.30
N HIS A 21 16.54 -0.62 4.40
CA HIS A 21 16.51 -1.68 5.41
C HIS A 21 15.99 -3.01 4.85
N TRP A 22 15.05 -2.96 3.90
CA TRP A 22 14.53 -4.16 3.22
C TRP A 22 15.56 -4.77 2.27
N ALA A 23 16.33 -3.94 1.58
CA ALA A 23 17.43 -4.37 0.72
C ALA A 23 18.56 -5.06 1.51
N GLN A 24 18.82 -4.62 2.74
CA GLN A 24 19.88 -5.15 3.60
C GLN A 24 19.48 -6.41 4.39
N SER A 25 18.19 -6.77 4.42
CA SER A 25 17.70 -7.91 5.18
C SER A 25 17.65 -9.19 4.34
N PRO A 26 18.46 -10.23 4.64
CA PRO A 26 18.45 -11.48 3.89
C PRO A 26 17.08 -12.17 3.93
N ALA A 27 16.37 -12.09 5.07
CA ALA A 27 15.03 -12.66 5.20
C ALA A 27 14.02 -11.98 4.26
N ILE A 28 14.12 -10.65 4.11
CA ILE A 28 13.22 -9.91 3.21
C ILE A 28 13.58 -10.18 1.74
N GLN A 29 14.86 -10.28 1.41
CA GLN A 29 15.27 -10.64 0.05
C GLN A 29 14.81 -12.06 -0.33
N ASN A 30 14.92 -13.02 0.61
CA ASN A 30 14.39 -14.37 0.42
C ASN A 30 12.87 -14.33 0.21
N PHE A 31 12.15 -13.56 1.03
CA PHE A 31 10.70 -13.40 0.88
C PHE A 31 10.31 -12.83 -0.49
N ILE A 32 11.02 -11.79 -0.95
CA ILE A 32 10.82 -11.20 -2.29
C ILE A 32 11.00 -12.26 -3.37
N SER A 33 12.07 -13.08 -3.28
CA SER A 33 12.34 -14.15 -4.24
C SER A 33 11.28 -15.25 -4.24
N GLU A 34 10.94 -15.78 -3.05
CA GLU A 34 9.97 -16.86 -2.87
C GLU A 34 8.56 -16.46 -3.35
N ASN A 35 8.18 -15.21 -3.13
CA ASN A 35 6.88 -14.68 -3.54
C ASN A 35 6.91 -14.05 -4.94
N LYS A 36 8.02 -14.18 -5.67
CA LYS A 36 8.22 -13.65 -7.03
C LYS A 36 7.93 -12.16 -7.16
N LEU A 37 8.24 -11.40 -6.12
CA LEU A 37 8.06 -9.96 -6.09
C LEU A 37 9.23 -9.29 -6.81
N ARG A 38 8.95 -8.21 -7.55
CA ARG A 38 9.96 -7.54 -8.38
C ARG A 38 11.14 -6.97 -7.58
N ASN A 39 10.84 -6.21 -6.53
CA ASN A 39 11.79 -5.52 -5.67
C ASN A 39 11.04 -4.93 -4.45
N LYS A 40 11.59 -3.89 -3.81
CA LYS A 40 10.95 -3.17 -2.70
C LYS A 40 9.53 -2.68 -3.02
N ASN A 41 9.26 -2.20 -4.24
CA ASN A 41 7.94 -1.70 -4.62
C ASN A 41 6.94 -2.85 -4.70
N GLY A 42 7.36 -4.00 -5.23
CA GLY A 42 6.54 -5.23 -5.21
C GLY A 42 6.24 -5.70 -3.79
N LEU A 43 7.19 -5.56 -2.86
CA LEU A 43 6.98 -5.86 -1.45
C LEU A 43 5.97 -4.90 -0.80
N GLN A 44 6.06 -3.61 -1.07
CA GLN A 44 5.11 -2.61 -0.59
C GLN A 44 3.71 -2.85 -1.14
N ALA A 45 3.58 -3.12 -2.45
CA ALA A 45 2.32 -3.47 -3.09
C ALA A 45 1.70 -4.74 -2.48
N TYR A 46 2.50 -5.79 -2.29
CA TYR A 46 2.08 -7.01 -1.61
C TYR A 46 1.55 -6.74 -0.20
N PHE A 47 2.25 -5.89 0.57
CA PHE A 47 1.82 -5.49 1.91
C PHE A 47 0.48 -4.74 1.86
N ASN A 48 0.35 -3.73 1.01
CA ASN A 48 -0.87 -2.91 0.88
C ASN A 48 -2.07 -3.77 0.48
N LYS A 49 -1.91 -4.68 -0.49
CA LYS A 49 -2.96 -5.61 -0.90
C LYS A 49 -3.45 -6.50 0.25
N ARG A 50 -2.53 -6.98 1.09
CA ARG A 50 -2.90 -7.74 2.29
C ARG A 50 -3.67 -6.88 3.29
N VAL A 51 -3.25 -5.64 3.51
CA VAL A 51 -3.96 -4.71 4.41
C VAL A 51 -5.36 -4.42 3.87
N GLN A 52 -5.52 -4.15 2.56
CA GLN A 52 -6.83 -3.94 1.95
C GLN A 52 -7.76 -5.14 2.17
N ALA A 53 -7.24 -6.37 1.98
CA ALA A 53 -8.02 -7.59 2.22
C ALA A 53 -8.42 -7.75 3.70
N MET A 54 -7.60 -7.29 4.65
CA MET A 54 -7.98 -7.27 6.07
C MET A 54 -9.09 -6.25 6.33
N LEU A 55 -8.96 -5.04 5.81
CA LEU A 55 -9.95 -3.98 5.97
C LEU A 55 -11.31 -4.36 5.39
N LYS A 56 -11.35 -5.03 4.24
CA LYS A 56 -12.60 -5.55 3.64
C LYS A 56 -13.34 -6.52 4.55
N LYS A 57 -12.65 -7.36 5.33
CA LYS A 57 -13.29 -8.25 6.31
C LYS A 57 -13.98 -7.52 7.46
N TYR A 58 -13.63 -6.24 7.67
CA TYR A 58 -14.24 -5.37 8.68
C TYR A 58 -15.13 -4.29 8.05
N GLU A 59 -15.51 -4.45 6.78
CA GLU A 59 -16.35 -3.51 6.04
C GLU A 59 -15.76 -2.08 6.00
N LYS A 60 -14.42 -1.99 5.97
CA LYS A 60 -13.70 -0.72 5.87
C LYS A 60 -13.16 -0.49 4.46
N ILE A 61 -13.29 0.75 4.00
CA ILE A 61 -12.73 1.29 2.77
C ILE A 61 -11.34 1.84 3.07
N MET A 62 -10.34 1.39 2.32
CA MET A 62 -8.95 1.79 2.53
C MET A 62 -8.70 3.19 1.95
N ILE A 63 -8.00 4.04 2.71
CA ILE A 63 -7.40 5.28 2.23
C ILE A 63 -5.88 5.18 2.39
N GLY A 64 -5.11 5.68 1.45
CA GLY A 64 -3.67 5.89 1.65
C GLY A 64 -3.11 6.94 0.71
N TRP A 65 -1.85 7.28 0.93
CA TRP A 65 -1.14 8.26 0.11
C TRP A 65 -0.87 7.71 -1.30
N GLU A 66 -0.60 8.60 -2.26
CA GLU A 66 -0.41 8.24 -3.67
C GLU A 66 0.67 7.16 -3.92
N GLU A 67 1.67 7.05 -3.05
CA GLU A 67 2.67 5.97 -3.08
C GLU A 67 2.08 4.57 -2.99
N ILE A 68 0.88 4.38 -2.44
CA ILE A 68 0.26 3.05 -2.42
C ILE A 68 -0.09 2.58 -3.84
N LEU A 69 -0.19 3.50 -4.81
CA LEU A 69 -0.37 3.19 -6.23
C LEU A 69 0.93 3.00 -7.01
N ASP A 70 2.11 3.23 -6.41
CA ASP A 70 3.40 3.10 -7.10
C ASP A 70 3.69 1.61 -7.40
N GLU A 71 2.90 1.04 -8.31
CA GLU A 71 2.89 -0.37 -8.66
C GLU A 71 3.37 -0.58 -10.10
N ILE A 72 4.34 -1.49 -10.22
CA ILE A 72 4.89 -1.96 -11.49
C ILE A 72 4.60 -3.46 -11.70
N ASP A 73 3.74 -4.02 -10.84
CA ASP A 73 3.33 -5.42 -10.85
C ASP A 73 1.81 -5.48 -10.99
N GLU A 74 1.36 -5.73 -12.22
CA GLU A 74 -0.05 -5.84 -12.60
C GLU A 74 -0.84 -6.87 -11.77
N ASN A 75 -0.17 -7.79 -11.06
CA ASN A 75 -0.81 -8.79 -10.22
C ASN A 75 -1.05 -8.33 -8.77
N LEU A 76 -0.48 -7.20 -8.37
CA LEU A 76 -0.56 -6.68 -7.00
C LEU A 76 -1.51 -5.49 -6.83
N ILE A 77 -2.22 -5.13 -7.90
CA ILE A 77 -3.14 -4.00 -7.95
C ILE A 77 -4.09 -4.00 -6.74
N ILE A 78 -4.01 -2.91 -5.98
CA ILE A 78 -5.01 -2.51 -4.98
C ILE A 78 -6.35 -2.32 -5.70
N ASN A 79 -7.44 -2.87 -5.15
CA ASN A 79 -8.76 -2.74 -5.77
C ASN A 79 -9.16 -1.27 -5.92
N SER A 80 -9.92 -0.97 -6.97
CA SER A 80 -10.36 0.38 -7.35
C SER A 80 -11.26 1.09 -6.34
N ASP A 81 -11.70 0.40 -5.28
CA ASP A 81 -12.45 0.99 -4.17
C ASP A 81 -11.56 1.70 -3.13
N ALA A 82 -10.23 1.60 -3.25
CA ALA A 82 -9.32 2.39 -2.42
C ALA A 82 -9.35 3.87 -2.80
N ILE A 83 -9.31 4.74 -1.79
CA ILE A 83 -9.20 6.20 -1.97
C ILE A 83 -7.74 6.60 -1.88
N ILE A 84 -7.32 7.45 -2.82
CA ILE A 84 -5.95 7.94 -2.92
C ILE A 84 -5.91 9.39 -2.46
N GLN A 85 -5.07 9.66 -1.47
CA GLN A 85 -4.83 10.99 -0.96
C GLN A 85 -3.52 11.53 -1.57
N SER A 86 -3.63 12.60 -2.35
CA SER A 86 -2.49 13.22 -3.05
C SER A 86 -1.80 14.26 -2.15
N TRP A 87 -0.46 14.26 -2.12
CA TRP A 87 0.31 15.19 -1.27
C TRP A 87 1.65 15.67 -1.83
N LYS A 88 2.27 14.94 -2.77
CA LYS A 88 3.64 15.21 -3.26
C LYS A 88 3.80 16.58 -3.92
N SER A 89 2.76 17.13 -4.53
CA SER A 89 2.84 18.48 -5.08
C SER A 89 1.47 19.12 -5.29
N ARG A 90 1.44 20.45 -5.35
CA ARG A 90 0.27 21.21 -5.80
C ARG A 90 -0.24 20.71 -7.16
N GLN A 91 0.66 20.30 -8.06
CA GLN A 91 0.30 19.76 -9.36
C GLN A 91 -0.38 18.39 -9.25
N ALA A 92 0.10 17.54 -8.33
CA ALA A 92 -0.52 16.26 -8.01
C ALA A 92 -1.91 16.44 -7.37
N THR A 93 -2.14 17.52 -6.62
CA THR A 93 -3.45 17.86 -6.05
C THR A 93 -4.42 18.41 -7.10
N VAL A 94 -3.95 19.19 -8.07
CA VAL A 94 -4.79 19.80 -9.11
C VAL A 94 -5.25 18.80 -10.17
N ASN A 95 -4.51 17.72 -10.38
CA ASN A 95 -4.77 16.70 -11.40
C ASN A 95 -5.35 15.38 -10.84
N ALA A 96 -5.64 15.32 -9.53
CA ALA A 96 -6.19 14.14 -8.85
C ALA A 96 -7.71 14.01 -9.03
#